data_AF-A0A090RZL3-F1
#
_entry.id   AF-A0A090RZL3-F1
#
_cell.length_a   1.000
_cell.length_b   1.000
_cell.length_c   1.000
_cell.angle_alpha   90.00
_cell.angle_beta   90.00
_cell.angle_gamma   90.00
#
_symmetry.space_group_name_H-M   'P 1'
#
loop_
_entity.id
_entity.type
_entity.pdbx_description
1 polymer ?
#
loop_
_entity_poly.entity_id
_entity_poly.type
_entity_poly.pdbx_seq_one_letter_code
_entity_poly.pdbx_strand_id
1 'polypeptide(L)'
;MLLGKMVSTPVYVDKRGTSVKCRSVGVNFPLPGYLQFFERIGHDQKLALEPIFKGRSNSLLAEPLKRKPGAKPIACELYIGVLKLGDRIQSIHTKVRDDFESTQQRIKFIKDALSMGELYILRVSSGPVYDALTTLMKKDINELLSLSLSHARNLENEMTSIIGYCELVDITEEVLIRLEMNH
;
A
#
# COMPACT_ATOMS: atom_id res chain seq x y z
N MET A 1 12.63 -20.62 -3.37
CA MET A 1 11.95 -20.88 -2.08
C MET A 1 10.76 -19.92 -1.98
N LEU A 2 9.53 -20.42 -2.22
CA LEU A 2 8.32 -19.59 -2.38
C LEU A 2 7.87 -18.87 -1.10
N LEU A 3 8.28 -19.35 0.08
CA LEU A 3 7.97 -18.69 1.36
C LEU A 3 8.79 -17.41 1.63
N GLY A 4 9.94 -17.23 0.96
CA GLY A 4 10.84 -16.09 1.22
C GLY A 4 10.46 -14.78 0.53
N LYS A 5 9.37 -14.75 -0.25
CA LYS A 5 8.93 -13.57 -1.04
C LYS A 5 7.62 -12.94 -0.57
N MET A 6 6.92 -13.49 0.44
CA MET A 6 5.74 -12.84 1.03
C MET A 6 6.17 -11.79 2.07
N VAL A 7 6.88 -10.77 1.62
CA VAL A 7 7.05 -9.55 2.40
C VAL A 7 5.96 -8.58 1.96
N SER A 8 4.89 -8.49 2.75
CA SER A 8 3.92 -7.40 2.58
C SER A 8 4.53 -6.09 3.10
N THR A 9 4.19 -4.99 2.46
CA THR A 9 4.48 -3.64 2.96
C THR A 9 3.18 -3.09 3.56
N PRO A 10 3.08 -2.98 4.90
CA PRO A 10 1.92 -2.39 5.54
C PRO A 10 1.93 -0.87 5.37
N VAL A 11 0.76 -0.30 5.11
CA VAL A 11 0.48 1.13 5.12
C VAL A 11 -0.57 1.35 6.20
N TYR A 12 -0.22 2.06 7.26
CA TYR A 12 -1.13 2.36 8.36
C TYR A 12 -1.93 3.63 8.06
N VAL A 13 -3.22 3.60 8.40
CA VAL A 13 -4.16 4.65 8.01
C VAL A 13 -4.79 5.24 9.25
N ASP A 14 -4.69 6.56 9.39
CA ASP A 14 -5.35 7.33 10.43
C ASP A 14 -6.65 7.97 9.91
N LYS A 15 -7.54 8.31 10.84
CA LYS A 15 -8.70 9.15 10.56
C LYS A 15 -8.46 10.54 11.11
N ARG A 16 -8.47 11.54 10.24
CA ARG A 16 -8.40 12.96 10.61
C ARG A 16 -9.70 13.64 10.21
N GLY A 17 -10.57 13.83 11.20
CA GLY A 17 -11.93 14.32 10.98
C GLY A 17 -12.73 13.34 10.11
N THR A 18 -13.21 13.81 8.96
CA THR A 18 -13.95 12.99 7.97
C THR A 18 -13.04 12.32 6.94
N SER A 19 -11.74 12.69 6.90
CA SER A 19 -10.78 12.15 5.93
C SER A 19 -9.98 10.98 6.50
N VAL A 20 -9.64 10.02 5.64
CA VAL A 20 -8.68 8.96 5.92
C VAL A 20 -7.34 9.34 5.27
N LYS A 21 -6.22 9.17 5.99
CA LYS A 21 -4.90 9.46 5.46
C LYS A 21 -3.90 8.36 5.78
N CYS A 22 -3.04 8.07 4.83
CA CYS A 22 -1.89 7.19 5.03
C CYS A 22 -0.92 7.89 6.00
N ARG A 23 -0.65 7.26 7.14
CA ARG A 23 0.19 7.82 8.22
C ARG A 23 1.63 7.35 8.10
N SER A 24 1.83 6.06 7.89
CA SER A 24 3.15 5.45 7.84
C SER A 24 3.15 4.24 6.92
N VAL A 25 4.32 3.91 6.38
CA VAL A 25 4.58 2.73 5.57
C VAL A 25 5.65 1.92 6.30
N GLY A 26 5.37 0.67 6.60
CA GLY A 26 6.36 -0.27 7.10
C GLY A 26 7.25 -0.71 5.93
N VAL A 27 8.55 -0.43 6.03
CA VAL A 27 9.51 -0.75 4.99
C VAL A 27 10.57 -1.70 5.51
N ASN A 28 11.02 -2.62 4.65
CA ASN A 28 12.20 -3.43 4.88
C ASN A 28 13.31 -2.96 3.94
N PHE A 29 14.57 -3.03 4.42
CA PHE A 29 15.73 -2.70 3.60
C PHE A 29 16.46 -3.98 3.15
N PRO A 30 16.91 -4.06 1.88
CA PRO A 30 16.75 -3.03 0.83
C PRO A 30 15.29 -2.87 0.37
N LEU A 31 14.92 -1.67 -0.06
CA LEU A 31 13.56 -1.40 -0.54
C LEU A 31 13.23 -2.27 -1.76
N PRO A 32 12.04 -2.88 -1.84
CA PRO A 32 11.58 -3.54 -3.06
C PRO A 32 11.37 -2.53 -4.20
N GLY A 33 11.45 -3.00 -5.45
CA GLY A 33 11.47 -2.13 -6.63
C GLY A 33 10.30 -1.14 -6.72
N TYR A 34 9.08 -1.56 -6.36
CA TYR A 34 7.92 -0.67 -6.38
C TYR A 34 7.98 0.42 -5.29
N LEU A 35 8.62 0.16 -4.15
CA LEU A 35 8.84 1.17 -3.11
C LEU A 35 9.95 2.15 -3.50
N GLN A 36 11.01 1.67 -4.16
CA GLN A 36 12.02 2.57 -4.76
C GLN A 36 11.38 3.50 -5.79
N PHE A 37 10.43 2.99 -6.59
CA PHE A 37 9.65 3.83 -7.49
C PHE A 37 8.86 4.91 -6.73
N PHE A 38 8.09 4.54 -5.70
CA PHE A 38 7.33 5.51 -4.89
C PHE A 38 8.23 6.52 -4.15
N GLU A 39 9.42 6.11 -3.73
CA GLU A 39 10.43 7.01 -3.16
C GLU A 39 10.92 8.00 -4.23
N ARG A 40 11.24 7.52 -5.43
CA ARG A 40 11.76 8.33 -6.55
C ARG A 40 10.79 9.42 -7.00
N ILE A 41 9.48 9.16 -6.95
CA ILE A 41 8.45 10.15 -7.30
C ILE A 41 7.94 10.95 -6.10
N GLY A 42 8.46 10.64 -4.90
CA GLY A 42 8.13 11.32 -3.67
C GLY A 42 8.88 12.63 -3.48
N HIS A 43 8.52 13.32 -2.41
CA HIS A 43 9.16 14.57 -1.98
C HIS A 43 9.49 14.47 -0.49
N ASP A 44 10.49 15.23 -0.04
CA ASP A 44 10.89 15.31 1.37
C ASP A 44 11.14 13.95 2.03
N GLN A 45 11.78 13.01 1.31
CA GLN A 45 12.07 11.65 1.79
C GLN A 45 10.82 10.83 2.15
N LYS A 46 9.67 11.15 1.53
CA LYS A 46 8.41 10.41 1.69
C LYS A 46 8.10 9.61 0.44
N LEU A 47 7.42 8.48 0.62
CA LEU A 47 6.89 7.68 -0.47
C LEU A 47 5.62 8.34 -1.04
N ALA A 48 5.56 8.51 -2.37
CA ALA A 48 4.37 8.98 -3.05
C ALA A 48 3.40 7.80 -3.28
N LEU A 49 2.27 7.80 -2.54
CA LEU A 49 1.26 6.75 -2.62
C LEU A 49 0.07 7.14 -3.53
N GLU A 50 0.15 8.29 -4.19
CA GLU A 50 -0.80 8.77 -5.17
C GLU A 50 -1.08 7.75 -6.29
N PRO A 51 -0.09 7.00 -6.82
CA PRO A 51 -0.37 5.95 -7.81
C PRO A 51 -1.33 4.86 -7.30
N ILE A 52 -1.40 4.65 -5.99
CA ILE A 52 -2.30 3.68 -5.38
C ILE A 52 -3.66 4.31 -5.09
N PHE A 53 -3.67 5.43 -4.36
CA PHE A 53 -4.88 5.92 -3.70
C PHE A 53 -5.57 7.09 -4.39
N LYS A 54 -4.90 7.83 -5.30
CA LYS A 54 -5.52 9.01 -5.92
C LYS A 54 -6.77 8.61 -6.71
N GLY A 55 -7.91 9.20 -6.37
CA GLY A 55 -9.22 8.86 -6.95
C GLY A 55 -9.81 7.53 -6.45
N ARG A 56 -9.11 6.80 -5.57
CA ARG A 56 -9.51 5.46 -5.07
C ARG A 56 -9.50 5.36 -3.54
N SER A 57 -9.23 6.43 -2.81
CA SER A 57 -9.21 6.42 -1.33
C SER A 57 -10.52 5.90 -0.72
N ASN A 58 -11.67 6.11 -1.37
CA ASN A 58 -12.93 5.59 -0.84
C ASN A 58 -13.01 4.06 -0.95
N SER A 59 -12.77 3.51 -2.14
CA SER A 59 -12.87 2.07 -2.41
C SER A 59 -11.72 1.26 -1.79
N LEU A 60 -10.52 1.83 -1.69
CA LEU A 60 -9.34 1.14 -1.16
C LEU A 60 -9.07 1.41 0.31
N LEU A 61 -9.57 2.51 0.89
CA LEU A 61 -9.35 2.84 2.30
C LEU A 61 -10.69 3.05 3.04
N ALA A 62 -11.46 4.08 2.73
CA ALA A 62 -12.57 4.47 3.60
C ALA A 62 -13.64 3.39 3.76
N GLU A 63 -14.03 2.66 2.71
CA GLU A 63 -14.99 1.56 2.80
C GLU A 63 -14.39 0.30 3.47
N PRO A 64 -13.23 -0.25 3.06
CA PRO A 64 -12.64 -1.43 3.69
C PRO A 64 -12.29 -1.25 5.17
N LEU A 65 -11.98 -0.02 5.61
CA LEU A 65 -11.59 0.27 6.99
C LEU A 65 -12.77 0.47 7.94
N LYS A 66 -14.02 0.40 7.46
CA LYS A 66 -15.20 0.45 8.34
C LYS A 66 -15.25 -0.79 9.21
N ARG A 67 -15.31 -0.59 10.53
CA ARG A 67 -15.52 -1.65 11.51
C ARG A 67 -16.94 -2.22 11.37
N LYS A 68 -17.05 -3.39 10.73
CA LYS A 68 -18.27 -4.20 10.68
C LYS A 68 -17.98 -5.55 11.35
N PRO A 69 -18.94 -6.16 12.08
CA PRO A 69 -18.77 -7.51 12.59
C PRO A 69 -18.44 -8.49 11.46
N GLY A 70 -17.37 -9.26 11.60
CA GLY A 70 -16.93 -10.22 10.57
C GLY A 70 -16.36 -9.61 9.29
N ALA A 71 -16.00 -8.33 9.27
CA ALA A 71 -15.34 -7.71 8.12
C ALA A 71 -14.05 -8.47 7.79
N LYS A 72 -13.91 -8.89 6.54
CA LYS A 72 -12.69 -9.48 6.00
C LYS A 72 -11.91 -8.42 5.21
N PRO A 73 -10.57 -8.51 5.15
CA PRO A 73 -9.79 -7.65 4.28
C PRO A 73 -10.28 -7.75 2.83
N ILE A 74 -10.39 -6.61 2.16
CA ILE A 74 -10.75 -6.54 0.75
C ILE A 74 -9.46 -6.38 -0.05
N ALA A 75 -9.24 -7.29 -1.00
CA ALA A 75 -8.06 -7.27 -1.85
C ALA A 75 -8.44 -6.86 -3.29
N CYS A 76 -7.64 -6.01 -3.90
CA CYS A 76 -7.70 -5.73 -5.34
C CYS A 76 -6.32 -5.82 -5.98
N GLU A 77 -6.28 -6.12 -7.27
CA GLU A 77 -5.05 -6.03 -8.08
C GLU A 77 -4.99 -4.64 -8.73
N LEU A 78 -3.90 -3.92 -8.48
CA LEU A 78 -3.59 -2.61 -9.05
C LEU A 78 -2.41 -2.75 -10.01
N TYR A 79 -2.60 -2.31 -11.24
CA TYR A 79 -1.62 -2.30 -12.32
C TYR A 79 -1.07 -0.89 -12.46
N ILE A 80 0.25 -0.73 -12.36
CA ILE A 80 0.96 0.54 -12.46
C ILE A 80 1.95 0.43 -13.62
N GLY A 81 1.70 1.17 -14.68
CA GLY A 81 2.63 1.35 -15.80
C GLY A 81 3.33 2.69 -15.69
N VAL A 82 4.67 2.69 -15.73
CA VAL A 82 5.51 3.89 -15.66
C VAL A 82 6.20 4.05 -16.99
N LEU A 83 5.78 5.03 -17.78
CA LEU A 83 6.39 5.32 -19.08
C LEU A 83 7.61 6.20 -18.86
N LYS A 84 8.73 5.83 -19.49
CA LYS A 84 10.00 6.51 -19.35
C LYS A 84 10.58 6.90 -20.70
N LEU A 85 11.33 8.00 -20.70
CA LEU A 85 12.24 8.36 -21.78
C LEU A 85 13.63 8.54 -21.17
N GLY A 86 14.52 7.56 -21.38
CA GLY A 86 15.72 7.41 -20.57
C GLY A 86 15.34 7.19 -19.11
N ASP A 87 15.93 7.97 -18.19
CA ASP A 87 15.62 7.90 -16.76
C ASP A 87 14.44 8.78 -16.33
N ARG A 88 13.92 9.63 -17.24
CA ARG A 88 12.84 10.56 -16.93
C ARG A 88 11.48 9.88 -17.07
N ILE A 89 10.68 9.92 -16.00
CA ILE A 89 9.28 9.51 -16.02
C ILE A 89 8.48 10.53 -16.85
N GLN A 90 7.80 10.05 -17.88
CA GLN A 90 6.92 10.84 -18.75
C GLN A 90 5.49 10.83 -18.21
N SER A 91 4.99 9.65 -17.86
CA SER A 91 3.65 9.47 -17.31
C SER A 91 3.56 8.22 -16.44
N ILE A 92 2.58 8.22 -15.55
CA ILE A 92 2.23 7.09 -14.69
C ILE A 92 0.76 6.77 -14.94
N HIS A 93 0.47 5.54 -15.35
CA HIS A 93 -0.88 5.07 -15.59
C HIS A 93 -1.23 3.98 -14.59
N THR A 94 -2.42 4.07 -13.99
CA THR A 94 -2.84 3.15 -12.94
C THR A 94 -4.24 2.63 -13.24
N LYS A 95 -4.42 1.31 -13.14
CA LYS A 95 -5.70 0.63 -13.39
C LYS A 95 -5.93 -0.45 -12.34
N VAL A 96 -7.14 -0.57 -11.82
CA VAL A 96 -7.55 -1.79 -11.11
C VAL A 96 -7.94 -2.86 -12.11
N ARG A 97 -8.01 -4.12 -11.68
CA ARG A 97 -8.45 -5.23 -12.55
C ARG A 97 -9.76 -4.96 -13.29
N ASP A 98 -10.71 -4.32 -12.61
CA ASP A 98 -12.05 -4.03 -13.16
C ASP A 98 -12.05 -2.85 -14.14
N ASP A 99 -10.94 -2.09 -14.24
CA ASP A 99 -10.77 -1.03 -15.27
C ASP A 99 -10.44 -1.62 -16.65
N PHE A 100 -10.32 -2.94 -16.77
CA PHE A 100 -10.10 -3.64 -18.03
C PHE A 100 -11.37 -4.34 -18.50
N GLU A 101 -11.80 -4.02 -19.72
CA GLU A 101 -12.97 -4.63 -20.36
C GLU A 101 -12.71 -6.08 -20.80
N SER A 102 -11.44 -6.44 -21.02
CA SER A 102 -11.05 -7.77 -21.46
C SER A 102 -9.64 -8.14 -21.02
N THR A 103 -9.36 -9.45 -20.99
CA THR A 103 -8.02 -10.00 -20.76
C THR A 103 -7.01 -9.48 -21.80
N GLN A 104 -7.44 -9.30 -23.06
CA GLN A 104 -6.59 -8.76 -24.13
C GLN A 104 -6.18 -7.31 -23.86
N GLN A 105 -7.11 -6.47 -23.38
CA GLN A 105 -6.80 -5.08 -23.01
C GLN A 105 -5.82 -5.03 -21.84
N ARG A 106 -6.00 -5.93 -20.85
CA ARG A 106 -5.08 -6.07 -19.72
C ARG A 106 -3.68 -6.50 -20.16
N ILE A 107 -3.58 -7.52 -21.02
CA ILE A 107 -2.30 -7.97 -21.61
C ILE A 107 -1.64 -6.83 -22.38
N LYS A 108 -2.40 -6.08 -23.18
CA LYS A 108 -1.88 -4.94 -23.94
C LYS A 108 -1.26 -3.88 -23.01
N PHE A 109 -1.97 -3.48 -21.96
CA PHE A 109 -1.45 -2.52 -20.98
C PHE A 109 -0.11 -2.98 -20.37
N ILE A 110 -0.01 -4.27 -20.00
CA ILE A 110 1.20 -4.88 -19.45
C ILE A 110 2.35 -4.83 -20.47
N LYS A 111 2.10 -5.22 -21.72
CA LYS A 111 3.11 -5.17 -22.80
C LYS A 111 3.59 -3.74 -23.08
N ASP A 112 2.66 -2.79 -23.13
CA ASP A 112 2.97 -1.38 -23.38
C ASP A 112 3.85 -0.84 -22.22
N ALA A 113 3.51 -1.15 -20.97
CA ALA A 113 4.34 -0.75 -19.81
C ALA A 113 5.74 -1.38 -19.82
N LEU A 114 5.86 -2.68 -20.12
CA LEU A 114 7.15 -3.38 -20.18
C LEU A 114 8.05 -2.89 -21.32
N SER A 115 7.45 -2.50 -22.46
CA SER A 115 8.21 -2.00 -23.62
C SER A 115 8.62 -0.54 -23.49
N MET A 116 7.87 0.27 -22.73
CA MET A 116 8.07 1.72 -22.63
C MET A 116 8.60 2.20 -21.27
N GLY A 117 8.86 1.30 -20.32
CA GLY A 117 9.44 1.67 -19.02
C GLY A 117 9.36 0.58 -17.97
N GLU A 118 8.68 0.86 -16.85
CA GLU A 118 8.54 -0.07 -15.73
C GLU A 118 7.08 -0.50 -15.54
N LEU A 119 6.90 -1.73 -15.03
CA LEU A 119 5.63 -2.29 -14.64
C LEU A 119 5.69 -2.74 -13.19
N TYR A 120 4.68 -2.37 -12.41
CA TYR A 120 4.43 -2.92 -11.09
C TYR A 120 2.98 -3.36 -10.99
N ILE A 121 2.72 -4.55 -10.48
CA ILE A 121 1.37 -5.03 -10.20
C ILE A 121 1.29 -5.38 -8.72
N LEU A 122 0.47 -4.64 -7.99
CA LEU A 122 0.35 -4.76 -6.54
C LEU A 122 -1.00 -5.38 -6.18
N ARG A 123 -1.00 -6.36 -5.27
CA ARG A 123 -2.19 -6.72 -4.50
C ARG A 123 -2.29 -5.77 -3.33
N VAL A 124 -3.37 -5.01 -3.29
CA VAL A 124 -3.69 -4.02 -2.26
C VAL A 124 -4.78 -4.61 -1.39
N SER A 125 -4.46 -4.96 -0.13
CA SER A 125 -5.40 -5.61 0.79
C SER A 125 -5.67 -4.70 1.99
N SER A 126 -6.90 -4.22 2.15
CA SER A 126 -7.24 -3.26 3.21
C SER A 126 -8.21 -3.84 4.23
N GLY A 127 -8.00 -3.54 5.50
CA GLY A 127 -8.86 -4.01 6.59
C GLY A 127 -8.80 -3.16 7.86
N PRO A 128 -9.86 -3.19 8.67
CA PRO A 128 -9.94 -2.38 9.88
C PRO A 128 -8.96 -2.89 10.94
N VAL A 129 -8.41 -1.96 11.73
CA VAL A 129 -7.73 -2.27 12.98
C VAL A 129 -8.76 -2.14 14.11
N TYR A 130 -8.94 -3.20 14.89
CA TYR A 130 -9.89 -3.23 16.01
C TYR A 130 -9.25 -2.78 17.32
N ASP A 131 -8.07 -3.32 17.65
CA ASP A 131 -7.20 -2.82 18.72
C ASP A 131 -5.81 -2.61 18.13
N ALA A 132 -5.36 -1.35 18.10
CA ALA A 132 -4.04 -0.98 17.61
C ALA A 132 -2.96 -1.20 18.68
N LEU A 133 -3.35 -1.27 19.95
CA LEU A 133 -2.44 -1.38 21.08
C LEU A 133 -2.33 -2.84 21.52
N THR A 134 -1.23 -3.47 21.13
CA THR A 134 -0.87 -4.80 21.64
C THR A 134 -0.59 -4.74 23.15
N THR A 135 -0.72 -5.87 23.83
CA THR A 135 -0.40 -5.98 25.27
C THR A 135 1.01 -5.51 25.60
N LEU A 136 1.98 -5.79 24.72
CA LEU A 136 3.37 -5.36 24.87
C LEU A 136 3.49 -3.83 24.76
N MET A 137 2.87 -3.22 23.73
CA MET A 137 2.87 -1.76 23.58
C MET A 137 2.20 -1.06 24.77
N LYS A 138 1.12 -1.63 25.33
CA LYS A 138 0.47 -1.08 26.53
C LYS A 138 1.43 -1.06 27.72
N LYS A 139 2.25 -2.10 27.88
CA LYS A 139 3.29 -2.15 28.91
C LYS A 139 4.34 -1.05 28.68
N ASP A 140 4.85 -0.91 27.47
CA ASP A 140 5.88 0.08 27.14
C ASP A 140 5.36 1.53 27.32
N ILE A 141 4.11 1.79 26.94
CA ILE A 141 3.46 3.09 27.18
C ILE A 141 3.32 3.35 28.69
N ASN A 142 2.96 2.34 29.48
CA ASN A 142 2.83 2.48 30.93
C ASN A 142 4.18 2.75 31.61
N GLU A 143 5.26 2.13 31.13
CA GLU A 143 6.61 2.46 31.60
C GLU A 143 6.97 3.92 31.24
N LEU A 144 6.65 4.36 30.02
CA LEU A 144 6.90 5.74 29.59
C LEU A 144 6.07 6.78 30.36
N LEU A 145 4.86 6.44 30.84
CA LEU A 145 4.05 7.33 31.69
C LEU A 145 4.79 7.74 32.97
N SER A 146 5.65 6.87 33.50
CA SER A 146 6.45 7.15 34.70
C SER A 146 7.59 8.15 34.45
N LEU A 147 8.04 8.27 33.19
CA LEU A 147 9.13 9.15 32.76
C LEU A 147 8.60 10.46 32.17
N SER A 148 7.54 10.40 31.36
CA SER A 148 6.94 11.56 30.73
C SER A 148 5.48 11.32 30.33
N LEU A 149 4.57 11.91 31.10
CA LEU A 149 3.13 11.86 30.85
C LEU A 149 2.73 12.38 29.47
N SER A 150 3.31 13.50 29.02
CA SER A 150 2.94 14.13 27.75
C SER A 150 3.34 13.27 26.55
N HIS A 151 4.56 12.73 26.54
CA HIS A 151 5.04 11.87 25.45
C HIS A 151 4.27 10.55 25.39
N ALA A 152 4.01 9.91 26.53
CA ALA A 152 3.23 8.69 26.57
C ALA A 152 1.79 8.88 26.06
N ARG A 153 1.10 9.96 26.49
CA ARG A 153 -0.24 10.30 25.99
C ARG A 153 -0.25 10.61 24.50
N ASN A 154 0.77 11.31 24.00
CA ASN A 154 0.88 11.57 22.58
C ASN A 154 1.01 10.26 21.81
N LEU A 155 1.92 9.36 22.20
CA LEU A 155 2.11 8.07 21.55
C LEU A 155 0.83 7.20 21.59
N GLU A 156 0.15 7.16 22.73
CA GLU A 156 -1.13 6.46 22.87
C GLU A 156 -2.20 7.02 21.91
N ASN A 157 -2.33 8.34 21.82
CA ASN A 157 -3.24 9.01 20.88
C ASN A 157 -2.86 8.71 19.42
N GLU A 158 -1.57 8.66 19.10
CA GLU A 158 -1.10 8.32 17.75
C GLU A 158 -1.48 6.89 17.37
N MET A 159 -1.24 5.92 18.26
CA MET A 159 -1.57 4.52 18.02
C MET A 159 -3.08 4.30 17.92
N THR A 160 -3.84 4.86 18.84
CA THR A 160 -5.31 4.72 18.86
C THR A 160 -6.00 5.44 17.71
N SER A 161 -5.34 6.41 17.07
CA SER A 161 -5.84 7.06 15.85
C SER A 161 -5.80 6.19 14.59
N ILE A 162 -5.05 5.06 14.63
CA ILE A 162 -4.98 4.11 13.53
C ILE A 162 -6.32 3.38 13.44
N ILE A 163 -7.03 3.61 12.33
CA ILE A 163 -8.33 2.98 12.07
C ILE A 163 -8.20 1.70 11.25
N GLY A 164 -7.04 1.49 10.63
CA GLY A 164 -6.92 0.53 9.56
C GLY A 164 -5.50 0.37 9.03
N TYR A 165 -5.35 -0.65 8.21
CA TYR A 165 -4.14 -0.90 7.44
C TYR A 165 -4.49 -1.26 6.00
N CYS A 166 -3.48 -1.12 5.15
CA CYS A 166 -3.45 -1.62 3.79
C CYS A 166 -2.14 -2.39 3.60
N GLU A 167 -2.19 -3.63 3.15
CA GLU A 167 -1.01 -4.40 2.78
C GLU A 167 -0.78 -4.34 1.28
N LEU A 168 0.46 -4.00 0.90
CA LEU A 168 0.92 -4.03 -0.48
C LEU A 168 1.79 -5.25 -0.69
N VAL A 169 1.44 -6.07 -1.68
CA VAL A 169 2.24 -7.23 -2.10
C VAL A 169 2.51 -7.11 -3.59
N ASP A 170 3.79 -7.18 -3.98
CA ASP A 170 4.16 -7.23 -5.38
C ASP A 170 3.80 -8.62 -5.96
N ILE A 171 2.85 -8.62 -6.89
CA ILE A 171 2.35 -9.80 -7.59
C ILE A 171 2.68 -9.74 -9.09
N THR A 172 3.63 -8.90 -9.50
CA THR A 172 3.99 -8.73 -10.92
C THR A 172 4.30 -10.07 -11.58
N GLU A 173 5.22 -10.84 -11.00
CA GLU A 173 5.57 -12.18 -11.49
C GLU A 173 4.38 -13.15 -11.48
N GLU A 174 3.57 -13.16 -10.40
CA GLU A 174 2.37 -14.01 -10.30
C GLU A 174 1.42 -13.74 -11.47
N VAL A 175 1.23 -12.47 -11.80
CA VAL A 175 0.31 -12.05 -12.86
C VAL A 175 0.87 -12.33 -14.24
N LEU A 176 2.16 -12.13 -14.48
CA LEU A 176 2.80 -12.46 -15.76
C LEU A 176 2.73 -13.97 -16.04
N ILE A 177 2.99 -14.80 -15.03
CA ILE A 177 2.83 -16.26 -15.14
C ILE A 177 1.39 -16.64 -15.44
N ARG A 178 0.42 -16.10 -14.70
CA ARG A 178 -1.02 -16.39 -14.88
C ARG A 178 -1.54 -15.97 -16.27
N LEU A 179 -0.89 -15.01 -16.91
CA LEU A 179 -1.22 -14.54 -18.27
C LEU A 179 -0.35 -15.17 -19.36
N GLU A 180 0.52 -16.12 -19.01
CA GLU A 180 1.44 -16.78 -19.94
C GLU A 180 2.34 -15.77 -20.68
N MET A 181 2.80 -14.73 -19.96
CA MET A 181 3.63 -13.65 -20.50
C MET A 181 5.12 -13.80 -20.19
N ASN A 182 5.52 -14.88 -19.50
CA ASN A 182 6.92 -15.21 -19.24
C ASN A 182 7.46 -16.16 -20.33
N HIS A 183 8.11 -15.59 -21.34
CA HIS A 183 8.95 -16.30 -22.31
C HIS A 183 10.31 -15.64 -22.40
#